data_AF-A0A7G7SWS4-F1
#
_entry.id   AF-A0A7G7SWS4-F1
#
_cell.length_a   1.000
_cell.length_b   1.000
_cell.length_c   1.000
_cell.angle_alpha   90.00
_cell.angle_beta   90.00
_cell.angle_gamma   90.00
#
_symmetry.space_group_name_H-M   'P 1'
#
loop_
_entity.id
_entity.type
_entity.pdbx_description
1 polymer ?
#
loop_
_entity_poly.entity_id
_entity_poly.type
_entity_poly.pdbx_seq_one_letter_code
_entity_poly.pdbx_strand_id
1 'polypeptide(L)' 'MDSWQPISTAPEGVTVATKIDDQHGPRNEQPLKRRGNLWWFPDDSMYVYYTPTHWRYPQGAAR' A
#
# COMPACT_ATOMS: atom_id res chain seq x y z
N MET A 1 1.29 7.67 16.89
CA MET A 1 0.16 8.15 16.07
C MET A 1 0.23 7.40 14.76
N ASP A 2 -0.78 6.58 14.47
CA ASP A 2 -0.77 5.68 13.31
C ASP A 2 -0.74 6.47 12.00
N SER A 3 0.41 6.45 11.31
CA SER A 3 0.70 7.22 10.09
C SER A 3 -0.01 6.70 8.83
N TRP A 4 -1.12 6.00 8.97
CA TRP A 4 -1.89 5.43 7.86
C TRP A 4 -2.74 6.50 7.18
N GLN A 5 -2.70 6.53 5.85
CA GLN A 5 -3.42 7.47 5.00
C GLN A 5 -4.39 6.72 4.08
N PRO A 6 -5.47 7.35 3.63
CA PRO A 6 -6.40 6.74 2.66
C PRO A 6 -5.68 6.31 1.38
N ILE A 7 -6.01 5.12 0.85
CA ILE A 7 -5.33 4.58 -0.35
C ILE A 7 -5.38 5.50 -1.56
N SER A 8 -6.41 6.34 -1.68
CA SER A 8 -6.61 7.27 -2.79
C SER A 8 -5.53 8.36 -2.87
N THR A 9 -4.84 8.64 -1.76
CA THR A 9 -3.74 9.62 -1.71
C THR A 9 -2.36 8.99 -1.93
N ALA A 10 -2.31 7.69 -2.20
CA ALA A 10 -1.04 6.99 -2.32
C ALA A 10 -0.23 7.46 -3.53
N PRO A 11 1.08 7.67 -3.35
CA PRO A 11 1.97 8.11 -4.43
C PRO A 11 2.11 7.06 -5.52
N GLU A 12 2.19 7.53 -6.76
CA GLU A 12 2.45 6.70 -7.93
C GLU A 12 3.92 6.26 -7.98
N GLY A 13 4.19 5.00 -8.31
CA GLY A 13 5.54 4.49 -8.53
C GLY A 13 6.43 4.37 -7.27
N VAL A 14 5.90 4.65 -6.08
CA VAL A 14 6.61 4.53 -4.81
C VAL A 14 6.13 3.31 -4.04
N THR A 15 7.06 2.49 -3.55
CA THR A 15 6.75 1.37 -2.67
C THR A 15 6.34 1.89 -1.29
N VAL A 16 5.13 1.52 -0.86
CA VAL A 16 4.54 1.90 0.41
C VAL A 16 4.06 0.66 1.17
N ALA A 17 4.02 0.73 2.50
CA ALA A 17 3.31 -0.28 3.26
C ALA A 17 1.81 -0.08 3.04
N THR A 18 1.07 -1.15 2.76
CA THR A 18 -0.37 -1.12 2.52
C THR A 18 -1.09 -2.09 3.44
N LYS A 19 -2.38 -1.86 3.67
CA LYS A 19 -3.29 -2.81 4.32
C LYS A 19 -4.71 -2.68 3.78
N ILE A 20 -5.52 -3.71 3.98
CA ILE A 20 -6.97 -3.57 4.01
C ILE A 20 -7.36 -3.48 5.48
N ASP A 21 -8.19 -2.52 5.80
CA ASP A 21 -8.80 -2.31 7.10
C ASP A 21 -10.29 -2.10 6.85
N ASP A 22 -11.09 -3.11 7.22
CA ASP A 22 -12.52 -3.19 7.02
C ASP A 22 -13.22 -3.64 8.32
N GLN A 23 -14.51 -3.99 8.26
CA GLN A 23 -15.28 -4.38 9.45
C GLN A 23 -14.74 -5.63 10.16
N HIS A 24 -13.88 -6.42 9.51
CA HIS A 24 -13.23 -7.60 10.08
C HIS A 24 -11.81 -7.33 10.60
N GLY A 25 -11.38 -6.07 10.62
CA GLY A 25 -10.06 -5.64 11.08
C GLY A 25 -9.00 -5.63 9.98
N PRO A 26 -7.74 -5.35 10.36
CA PRO A 26 -6.64 -5.23 9.42
C PRO A 26 -6.22 -6.59 8.85
N ARG A 27 -6.02 -6.63 7.53
CA ARG A 27 -5.56 -7.80 6.77
C ARG A 27 -4.75 -7.39 5.56
N ASN A 28 -4.13 -8.37 4.90
CA ASN A 28 -3.38 -8.16 3.66
C ASN A 28 -2.31 -7.04 3.80
N GLU A 29 -1.64 -6.99 4.96
CA GLU A 29 -0.57 -6.01 5.21
C GLU A 29 0.67 -6.39 4.40
N GLN A 30 1.03 -5.56 3.41
CA GLN A 30 2.22 -5.82 2.59
C GLN A 30 2.73 -4.57 1.85
N PRO A 31 4.02 -4.55 1.45
CA PRO A 31 4.58 -3.49 0.62
C PRO A 31 4.06 -3.62 -0.82
N LEU A 32 3.48 -2.55 -1.35
CA LEU A 32 3.02 -2.49 -2.74
C LEU A 32 3.36 -1.13 -3.36
N LYS A 33 3.36 -1.10 -4.69
CA LYS A 33 3.65 0.07 -5.51
C LYS A 33 2.47 0.32 -6.45
N ARG A 34 1.91 1.54 -6.41
CA ARG A 34 0.79 1.92 -7.27
C ARG A 34 1.27 2.19 -8.70
N ARG A 35 0.58 1.61 -9.68
CA ARG A 35 0.74 1.89 -11.12
C ARG A 35 -0.64 2.00 -11.78
N GLY A 36 -1.09 3.22 -12.02
CA GLY A 36 -2.45 3.54 -12.43
C GLY A 36 -3.46 3.08 -11.38
N ASN A 37 -4.29 2.11 -11.76
CA ASN A 37 -5.30 1.50 -10.89
C ASN A 37 -4.87 0.13 -10.34
N LEU A 38 -3.63 -0.30 -10.60
CA LEU A 38 -3.09 -1.58 -10.16
C LEU A 38 -2.07 -1.41 -9.03
N TRP A 39 -1.95 -2.46 -8.22
CA TRP A 39 -1.06 -2.52 -7.07
C TRP A 39 -0.08 -3.67 -7.24
N TRP A 40 1.19 -3.33 -7.43
CA TRP A 40 2.25 -4.25 -7.79
C TRP A 40 3.16 -4.54 -6.60
N PHE A 41 3.79 -5.71 -6.59
CA PHE A 41 4.93 -5.94 -5.72
C PHE A 41 6.08 -4.96 -6.02
N PRO A 42 6.96 -4.68 -5.05
CA PRO A 42 8.06 -3.73 -5.23
C PRO A 42 8.97 -4.07 -6.42
N ASP A 43 9.14 -5.36 -6.70
CA ASP A 43 9.96 -5.94 -7.78
C ASP A 43 9.27 -6.00 -9.15
N ASP A 44 8.02 -5.54 -9.25
CA ASP A 44 7.20 -5.56 -10.47
C ASP A 44 6.90 -6.95 -11.04
N SER A 45 7.13 -8.03 -10.28
CA SER A 45 6.90 -9.40 -10.74
C SER A 45 5.42 -9.75 -10.93
N MET A 46 4.57 -9.26 -10.03
CA MET A 46 3.13 -9.56 -9.99
C MET A 46 2.35 -8.39 -9.38
N TYR A 47 1.06 -8.31 -9.71
CA TYR A 47 0.10 -7.41 -9.07
C TYR A 47 -0.97 -8.17 -8.29
N VAL A 48 -1.60 -7.49 -7.34
CA VAL A 48 -2.70 -8.03 -6.55
C VAL A 48 -4.06 -7.65 -7.15
N TYR A 49 -5.05 -8.53 -6.99
CA TYR A 49 -6.42 -8.32 -7.50
C TYR A 49 -7.32 -7.50 -6.56
N TYR A 50 -6.76 -6.86 -5.54
CA TYR A 50 -7.50 -6.02 -4.61
C TYR A 50 -6.89 -4.63 -4.55
N THR A 51 -7.70 -3.64 -4.15
CA THR A 51 -7.22 -2.31 -3.81
C THR A 51 -7.10 -2.22 -2.28
N PRO A 52 -5.92 -1.91 -1.72
CA PRO A 52 -5.79 -1.69 -0.28
C PRO A 52 -6.69 -0.54 0.19
N THR A 53 -6.94 -0.38 1.49
CA THR A 53 -7.71 0.79 2.00
C THR A 53 -6.81 1.86 2.59
N HIS A 54 -5.61 1.49 3.03
CA HIS A 54 -4.67 2.41 3.64
C HIS A 54 -3.24 2.18 3.16
N TRP A 55 -2.43 3.24 3.22
CA TRP A 55 -1.01 3.20 2.97
C TRP A 55 -0.21 4.03 3.98
N ARG A 56 1.09 3.76 4.09
CA ARG A 56 2.06 4.63 4.76
C ARG A 56 3.46 4.43 4.19
N TYR A 57 4.36 5.40 4.38
CA TYR A 57 5.77 5.17 4.07
C TYR A 57 6.34 4.01 4.91
N PRO A 58 7.21 3.16 4.33
CA PRO A 58 7.90 2.13 5.09
C PRO A 58 8.69 2.79 6.22
N GLN A 59 8.58 2.27 7.44
CA GLN A 59 9.45 2.72 8.53
C GLN A 59 10.89 2.39 8.16
N GLY A 60 11.74 3.41 7.98
CA GLY A 60 13.16 3.27 7.63
C GLY A 60 13.52 3.57 6.17
N ALA A 61 12.58 3.97 5.31
CA ALA A 61 12.93 4.55 4.02
C ALA A 61 13.53 5.96 4.27
N ALA A 62 14.85 6.08 4.16
CA ALA A 62 15.55 7.36 4.26
C ALA A 62 14.99 8.34 3.20
N ARG A 63 14.83 9.60 3.62
CA ARG A 63 14.42 10.73 2.78
C ARG A 63 15.44 11.02 1.68
#